data_AF-A0A5E7VB98-F1
#
_entry.id   AF-A0A5E7VB98-F1
#
_cell.length_a   1.000
_cell.length_b   1.000
_cell.length_c   1.000
_cell.angle_alpha   90.00
_cell.angle_beta   90.00
_cell.angle_gamma   90.00
#
_symmetry.space_group_name_H-M   'P 1'
#
loop_
_entity.id
_entity.type
_entity.pdbx_description
1 polymer ?
#
loop_
_entity_poly.entity_id
_entity_poly.type
_entity_poly.pdbx_seq_one_letter_code
_entity_poly.pdbx_strand_id
1 'polypeptide(L)'
;MSANAKQAPVSADLDLSEAGENSVVPAVAVTDIAEYRPHEEQIVRLETSYAKLVVDCSTSEGLANAKEVRVDIRDVRYALANTTKTALVPYQQKVKEAQARVNQVKEFGEALKDRVLAIEAPIDEAIKAEEKRAAEAKAERERIEAERVEAIRAKITRFSSVAAAYASRSAADVASVLLSVKESVILPEEYAEFEAEGTIARDNAIEQLETLHRAAVDREEAAAKLAAQQEELEELREKQRIADAEAEELRKQRAEEDRKRLKQQQDELDQQRRDMEAQQRQQRERDAQYQRDQEELARLRAQAAAPTPAAYAIATPAVADVTPTAVAAVDPVPAADEVADSNMPSAGEVVEVVAMAFCVTNDEASAWLRALSF
;
A
#
# COMPACT_ATOMS: atom_id res chain seq x y z
N MET A 1 -26.57 35.82 22.65
CA MET A 1 -27.97 35.99 22.19
C MET A 1 -28.90 35.75 23.36
N SER A 2 -29.91 36.60 23.50
CA SER A 2 -31.13 36.58 24.34
C SER A 2 -31.55 35.28 25.05
N ALA A 3 -32.23 35.31 26.21
CA ALA A 3 -32.52 36.40 27.16
C ALA A 3 -33.02 35.77 28.48
N ASN A 4 -32.68 36.35 29.64
CA ASN A 4 -33.24 35.91 30.92
C ASN A 4 -34.55 36.65 31.21
N ALA A 5 -35.65 35.91 31.33
CA ALA A 5 -36.98 36.49 31.51
C ALA A 5 -37.27 36.81 32.99
N LYS A 6 -37.43 38.11 33.29
CA LYS A 6 -38.16 38.57 34.48
C LYS A 6 -38.94 39.84 34.14
N GLN A 7 -40.15 39.64 33.59
CA GLN A 7 -41.16 40.70 33.55
C GLN A 7 -41.77 40.84 34.95
N ALA A 8 -41.77 42.06 35.46
CA ALA A 8 -42.75 42.54 36.40
C ALA A 8 -42.96 44.04 36.14
N PRO A 9 -44.10 44.43 35.56
CA PRO A 9 -44.63 45.77 35.71
C PRO A 9 -45.81 45.75 36.69
N VAL A 10 -45.73 46.60 37.71
CA VAL A 10 -46.81 46.87 38.66
C VAL A 10 -47.71 47.96 38.08
N SER A 11 -49.04 47.72 38.13
CA SER A 11 -50.13 48.70 38.01
C SER A 11 -50.21 49.59 36.77
N ALA A 12 -51.37 49.58 36.10
CA ALA A 12 -52.46 50.53 36.39
C ALA A 12 -53.59 50.39 35.36
N ASP A 13 -54.83 50.23 35.84
CA ASP A 13 -56.03 50.58 35.06
C ASP A 13 -57.07 51.19 36.01
N LEU A 14 -57.70 52.26 35.53
CA LEU A 14 -58.70 53.09 36.20
C LEU A 14 -59.97 53.09 35.33
N ASP A 15 -61.12 52.75 35.92
CA ASP A 15 -62.45 53.36 35.67
C ASP A 15 -63.47 52.66 36.60
N LEU A 16 -64.20 53.33 37.49
CA LEU A 16 -65.23 54.37 37.33
C LEU A 16 -66.59 53.86 36.81
N SER A 17 -67.48 53.51 37.74
CA SER A 17 -68.95 53.64 37.65
C SER A 17 -69.57 53.26 39.02
N GLU A 18 -70.68 53.81 39.50
CA GLU A 18 -71.33 55.13 39.31
C GLU A 18 -72.31 55.34 40.49
N ALA A 19 -72.67 56.59 40.81
CA ALA A 19 -73.82 57.02 41.64
C ALA A 19 -73.90 56.62 43.14
N GLY A 20 -74.30 57.59 43.99
CA GLY A 20 -74.73 57.32 45.36
C GLY A 20 -74.50 58.48 46.34
N GLU A 21 -75.58 59.17 46.71
CA GLU A 21 -75.60 60.30 47.64
C GLU A 21 -74.94 60.02 49.00
N ASN A 22 -73.85 60.74 49.32
CA ASN A 22 -73.71 61.54 50.54
C ASN A 22 -72.38 62.30 50.53
N SER A 23 -72.39 63.56 50.97
CA SER A 23 -71.16 64.33 51.24
C SER A 23 -70.51 63.87 52.54
N VAL A 24 -70.07 62.60 52.58
CA VAL A 24 -69.20 62.09 53.65
C VAL A 24 -67.83 62.70 53.43
N VAL A 25 -67.48 63.68 54.25
CA VAL A 25 -66.10 64.14 54.39
C VAL A 25 -65.25 62.90 54.69
N PRO A 26 -64.24 62.54 53.89
CA PRO A 26 -63.48 61.33 54.15
C PRO A 26 -62.78 61.48 55.49
N ALA A 27 -63.16 60.64 56.45
CA ALA A 27 -62.52 60.59 57.76
C ALA A 27 -61.07 60.11 57.56
N VAL A 28 -60.16 61.08 57.46
CA VAL A 28 -58.72 60.81 57.38
C VAL A 28 -58.34 60.04 58.64
N ALA A 29 -57.83 58.83 58.47
CA ALA A 29 -57.32 58.05 59.59
C ALA A 29 -56.21 58.86 60.27
N VAL A 30 -56.43 59.27 61.52
CA VAL A 30 -55.51 60.13 62.26
C VAL A 30 -54.23 59.36 62.52
N THR A 31 -53.23 59.62 61.69
CA THR A 31 -51.84 59.32 61.99
C THR A 31 -51.35 60.44 62.88
N ASP A 32 -51.00 60.13 64.13
CA ASP A 32 -50.48 61.12 65.10
C ASP A 32 -49.09 61.60 64.66
N ILE A 33 -49.06 62.56 63.74
CA ILE A 33 -47.87 63.22 63.24
C ILE A 33 -47.70 64.50 64.06
N ALA A 34 -46.69 64.51 64.93
CA ALA A 34 -46.50 65.53 65.97
C ALA A 34 -46.48 66.98 65.41
N GLU A 35 -45.98 67.17 64.18
CA GLU A 35 -45.93 68.46 63.49
C GLU A 35 -47.31 69.03 63.11
N TYR A 36 -48.36 68.19 63.00
CA TYR A 36 -49.72 68.59 62.65
C TYR A 36 -50.66 68.76 63.84
N ARG A 37 -50.34 68.20 65.01
CA ARG A 37 -51.17 68.27 66.23
C ARG A 37 -51.65 69.69 66.58
N PRO A 38 -50.84 70.77 66.48
CA PRO A 38 -51.32 72.13 66.73
C PRO A 38 -52.33 72.64 65.68
N HIS A 39 -52.29 72.09 64.46
CA HIS A 39 -53.25 72.42 63.40
C HIS A 39 -54.56 71.66 63.58
N GLU A 40 -54.53 70.42 64.09
CA GLU A 40 -55.74 69.66 64.45
C GLU A 40 -56.57 70.42 65.51
N GLU A 41 -55.92 70.93 66.56
CA GLU A 41 -56.57 71.80 67.56
C GLU A 41 -57.16 73.08 66.95
N GLN A 42 -56.45 73.70 65.99
CA GLN A 42 -56.95 74.89 65.27
C GLN A 42 -58.14 74.56 64.36
N ILE A 43 -58.13 73.43 63.66
CA ILE A 43 -59.24 72.97 62.81
C ILE A 43 -60.48 72.73 63.67
N VAL A 44 -60.38 71.98 64.78
CA VAL A 44 -61.50 71.75 65.72
C VAL A 44 -62.05 73.07 66.28
N ARG A 45 -61.18 74.06 66.55
CA ARG A 45 -61.62 75.42 66.92
C ARG A 45 -62.39 76.12 65.80
N LEU A 46 -61.89 76.09 64.56
CA LEU A 46 -62.57 76.71 63.40
C LEU A 46 -63.93 76.05 63.15
N GLU A 47 -63.98 74.72 63.17
CA GLU A 47 -65.21 73.93 63.05
C GLU A 47 -66.21 74.32 64.13
N THR A 48 -65.79 74.31 65.41
CA THR A 48 -66.68 74.64 66.54
C THR A 48 -67.18 76.10 66.47
N SER A 49 -66.31 77.04 66.09
CA SER A 49 -66.62 78.46 66.05
C SER A 49 -67.55 78.84 64.90
N TYR A 50 -67.49 78.13 63.77
CA TYR A 50 -68.22 78.47 62.56
C TYR A 50 -69.34 77.49 62.18
N ALA A 51 -69.48 76.35 62.86
CA ALA A 51 -70.50 75.31 62.58
C ALA A 51 -71.96 75.79 62.48
N LYS A 52 -72.28 76.96 63.07
CA LYS A 52 -73.63 77.55 63.07
C LYS A 52 -73.66 79.01 62.56
N LEU A 53 -72.54 79.49 62.00
CA LEU A 53 -72.41 80.88 61.60
C LEU A 53 -73.06 81.11 60.21
N VAL A 54 -74.24 81.73 60.21
CA VAL A 54 -74.92 82.18 58.99
C VAL A 54 -74.57 83.65 58.75
N VAL A 55 -73.84 83.94 57.66
CA VAL A 55 -73.37 85.31 57.35
C VAL A 55 -74.08 85.88 56.13
N ASP A 56 -74.92 86.89 56.34
CA ASP A 56 -75.57 87.63 55.25
C ASP A 56 -74.61 88.63 54.59
N CYS A 57 -73.93 88.16 53.54
CA CYS A 57 -72.98 88.93 52.75
C CYS A 57 -73.62 90.06 51.90
N SER A 58 -74.95 90.22 51.90
CA SER A 58 -75.61 91.37 51.27
C SER A 58 -75.51 92.64 52.11
N THR A 59 -75.23 92.50 53.41
CA THR A 59 -74.96 93.61 54.33
C THR A 59 -73.47 93.93 54.39
N SER A 60 -73.11 95.19 54.67
CA SER A 60 -71.71 95.62 54.81
C SER A 60 -71.01 94.94 56.01
N GLU A 61 -71.75 94.71 57.10
CA GLU A 61 -71.27 94.05 58.31
C GLU A 61 -71.06 92.54 58.09
N GLY A 62 -72.04 91.84 57.48
CA GLY A 62 -71.88 90.44 57.12
C GLY A 62 -70.74 90.22 56.11
N LEU A 63 -70.57 91.10 55.13
CA LEU A 63 -69.44 91.03 54.20
C LEU A 63 -68.08 91.27 54.87
N ALA A 64 -68.02 92.03 55.97
CA ALA A 64 -66.82 92.18 56.79
C ALA A 64 -66.52 90.88 57.56
N ASN A 65 -67.50 90.38 58.31
CA ASN A 65 -67.38 89.13 59.08
C ASN A 65 -67.00 87.92 58.19
N ALA A 66 -67.59 87.80 56.99
CA ALA A 66 -67.25 86.75 56.03
C ALA A 66 -65.81 86.82 55.53
N LYS A 67 -65.22 88.03 55.44
CA LYS A 67 -63.82 88.20 55.06
C LYS A 67 -62.88 87.79 56.19
N GLU A 68 -63.20 88.11 57.44
CA GLU A 68 -62.41 87.71 58.61
C GLU A 68 -62.41 86.19 58.78
N VAL A 69 -63.58 85.54 58.76
CA VAL A 69 -63.72 84.07 58.77
C VAL A 69 -62.91 83.41 57.64
N ARG A 70 -62.92 84.00 56.44
CA ARG A 70 -62.12 83.52 55.31
C ARG A 70 -60.61 83.72 55.51
N VAL A 71 -60.17 84.75 56.24
CA VAL A 71 -58.75 84.93 56.59
C VAL A 71 -58.35 83.82 57.57
N ASP A 72 -59.09 83.63 58.67
CA ASP A 72 -58.78 82.64 59.70
C ASP A 72 -58.65 81.21 59.12
N ILE A 73 -59.63 80.78 58.31
CA ILE A 73 -59.60 79.46 57.62
C ILE A 73 -58.41 79.38 56.64
N ARG A 74 -58.15 80.45 55.89
CA ARG A 74 -57.09 80.47 54.87
C ARG A 74 -55.70 80.41 55.50
N ASP A 75 -55.53 81.03 56.66
CA ASP A 75 -54.25 81.13 57.33
C ASP A 75 -53.87 79.78 57.98
N VAL A 76 -54.82 79.04 58.57
CA VAL A 76 -54.61 77.63 58.98
C VAL A 76 -54.27 76.75 57.77
N ARG A 77 -54.96 76.92 56.63
CA ARG A 77 -54.66 76.19 55.38
C ARG A 77 -53.24 76.47 54.86
N TYR A 78 -52.74 77.70 54.97
CA TYR A 78 -51.35 78.01 54.61
C TYR A 78 -50.35 77.48 55.65
N ALA A 79 -50.71 77.49 56.93
CA ALA A 79 -49.89 76.92 58.00
C ALA A 79 -49.68 75.41 57.81
N LEU A 80 -50.73 74.66 57.47
CA LEU A 80 -50.66 73.24 57.07
C LEU A 80 -49.66 73.02 55.92
N ALA A 81 -49.81 73.75 54.82
CA ALA A 81 -48.93 73.60 53.65
C ALA A 81 -47.46 73.94 53.97
N ASN A 82 -47.22 74.95 54.81
CA ASN A 82 -45.88 75.31 55.27
C ASN A 82 -45.30 74.25 56.22
N THR A 83 -46.11 73.67 57.11
CA THR A 83 -45.73 72.53 57.95
C THR A 83 -45.36 71.32 57.10
N THR A 84 -46.17 70.95 56.10
CA THR A 84 -45.83 69.85 55.16
C THR A 84 -44.48 70.08 54.49
N LYS A 85 -44.27 71.28 53.94
CA LYS A 85 -43.03 71.67 53.27
C LYS A 85 -41.82 71.59 54.21
N THR A 86 -41.98 72.03 55.46
CA THR A 86 -40.89 72.11 56.44
C THR A 86 -40.55 70.74 57.03
N ALA A 87 -41.56 69.94 57.40
CA ALA A 87 -41.38 68.61 57.97
C ALA A 87 -40.68 67.63 57.01
N LEU A 88 -40.88 67.78 55.70
CA LEU A 88 -40.22 66.94 54.69
C LEU A 88 -38.73 67.27 54.46
N VAL A 89 -38.27 68.48 54.79
CA VAL A 89 -36.86 68.91 54.59
C VAL A 89 -35.84 67.93 55.18
N PRO A 90 -35.89 67.55 56.47
CA PRO A 90 -34.90 66.63 57.05
C PRO A 90 -34.89 65.25 56.39
N TYR A 91 -36.05 64.74 55.92
CA TYR A 91 -36.11 63.46 55.21
C TYR A 91 -35.51 63.55 53.80
N GLN A 92 -35.86 64.60 53.04
CA GLN A 92 -35.28 64.85 51.72
C GLN A 92 -33.76 65.07 51.79
N GLN A 93 -33.29 65.72 52.86
CA GLN A 93 -31.87 65.92 53.11
C GLN A 93 -31.15 64.59 53.41
N LYS A 94 -31.70 63.75 54.30
CA LYS A 94 -31.16 62.41 54.58
C LYS A 94 -31.11 61.52 53.32
N VAL A 95 -32.11 61.58 52.45
CA VAL A 95 -32.11 60.84 51.17
C VAL A 95 -30.99 61.32 50.24
N LYS A 96 -30.77 62.64 50.13
CA LYS A 96 -29.65 63.21 49.35
C LYS A 96 -28.28 62.79 49.91
N GLU A 97 -28.11 62.84 51.23
CA GLU A 97 -26.87 62.44 51.91
C GLU A 97 -26.58 60.94 51.74
N ALA A 98 -27.61 60.09 51.88
CA ALA A 98 -27.48 58.66 51.62
C ALA A 98 -27.09 58.37 50.17
N GLN A 99 -27.71 59.04 49.19
CA GLN A 99 -27.37 58.87 47.77
C GLN A 99 -25.94 59.36 47.46
N ALA A 100 -25.53 60.48 48.03
CA ALA A 100 -24.14 60.96 47.91
C ALA A 100 -23.15 59.95 48.50
N ARG A 101 -23.47 59.34 49.63
CA ARG A 101 -22.63 58.30 50.25
C ARG A 101 -22.54 57.03 49.39
N VAL A 102 -23.64 56.60 48.77
CA VAL A 102 -23.65 55.47 47.82
C VAL A 102 -22.73 55.73 46.63
N ASN A 103 -22.75 56.94 46.07
CA ASN A 103 -21.88 57.30 44.95
C ASN A 103 -20.39 57.29 45.36
N GLN A 104 -20.05 57.91 46.50
CA GLN A 104 -18.68 57.88 47.05
C GLN A 104 -18.15 56.45 47.25
N VAL A 105 -18.98 55.53 47.75
CA VAL A 105 -18.56 54.13 47.97
C VAL A 105 -18.30 53.40 46.65
N LYS A 106 -19.08 53.67 45.61
CA LYS A 106 -18.85 53.11 44.26
C LYS A 106 -17.56 53.66 43.64
N GLU A 107 -17.41 54.98 43.63
CA GLU A 107 -16.23 55.67 43.07
C GLU A 107 -14.94 55.23 43.78
N PHE A 108 -14.97 55.14 45.11
CA PHE A 108 -13.83 54.65 45.89
C PHE A 108 -13.53 53.16 45.65
N GLY A 109 -14.57 52.34 45.46
CA GLY A 109 -14.43 50.91 45.14
C GLY A 109 -13.74 50.68 43.80
N GLU A 110 -14.18 51.35 42.74
CA GLU A 110 -13.52 51.28 41.42
C GLU A 110 -12.10 51.86 41.47
N ALA A 111 -11.88 52.99 42.14
CA ALA A 111 -10.54 53.58 42.28
C ALA A 111 -9.55 52.66 43.04
N LEU A 112 -10.02 51.89 44.04
CA LEU A 112 -9.18 50.86 44.69
C LEU A 112 -8.89 49.68 43.76
N LYS A 113 -9.89 49.21 43.01
CA LYS A 113 -9.75 48.13 42.03
C LYS A 113 -8.76 48.49 40.92
N ASP A 114 -8.87 49.69 40.33
CA ASP A 114 -7.94 50.18 39.32
C ASP A 114 -6.50 50.27 39.87
N ARG A 115 -6.35 50.70 41.14
CA ARG A 115 -5.05 50.74 41.81
C ARG A 115 -4.45 49.35 42.06
N VAL A 116 -5.27 48.34 42.37
CA VAL A 116 -4.80 46.95 42.48
C VAL A 116 -4.40 46.40 41.10
N LEU A 117 -5.22 46.64 40.08
CA LEU A 117 -4.93 46.19 38.71
C LEU A 117 -3.66 46.83 38.13
N ALA A 118 -3.38 48.10 38.47
CA ALA A 118 -2.12 48.76 38.11
C ALA A 118 -0.86 48.18 38.81
N ILE A 119 -1.04 47.45 39.92
CA ILE A 119 0.05 46.70 40.60
C ILE A 119 0.17 45.30 40.00
N GLU A 120 -0.95 44.64 39.68
CA GLU A 120 -1.00 43.28 39.14
C GLU A 120 -0.52 43.20 37.68
N ALA A 121 -0.96 44.12 36.81
CA ALA A 121 -0.65 44.09 35.38
C ALA A 121 0.85 43.93 35.04
N PRO A 122 1.80 44.72 35.59
CA PRO A 122 3.22 44.53 35.29
C PRO A 122 3.79 43.21 35.84
N ILE A 123 3.18 42.61 36.87
CA ILE A 123 3.58 41.32 37.42
C ILE A 123 3.09 40.19 36.50
N ASP A 124 1.84 40.24 36.06
CA ASP A 124 1.25 39.30 35.10
C ASP A 124 1.97 39.33 33.74
N GLU A 125 2.31 40.52 33.22
CA GLU A 125 3.13 40.68 32.02
C GLU A 125 4.54 40.07 32.19
N ALA A 126 5.18 40.29 33.34
CA ALA A 126 6.50 39.73 33.63
C ALA A 126 6.49 38.19 33.76
N ILE A 127 5.45 37.63 34.41
CA ILE A 127 5.24 36.18 34.51
C ILE A 127 5.09 35.58 33.11
N LYS A 128 4.18 36.12 32.28
CA LYS A 128 3.95 35.65 30.91
C LYS A 128 5.20 35.74 30.03
N ALA A 129 6.03 36.76 30.22
CA ALA A 129 7.29 36.92 29.51
C ALA A 129 8.34 35.86 29.92
N GLU A 130 8.43 35.51 31.20
CA GLU A 130 9.31 34.44 31.69
C GLU A 130 8.81 33.05 31.26
N GLU A 131 7.51 32.77 31.44
CA GLU A 131 6.90 31.50 31.01
C GLU A 131 7.12 31.26 29.51
N LYS A 132 6.96 32.31 28.69
CA LYS A 132 7.27 32.24 27.25
C LYS A 132 8.74 31.94 27.01
N ARG A 133 9.69 32.65 27.64
CA ARG A 133 11.13 32.38 27.47
C ARG A 133 11.52 30.98 27.94
N ALA A 134 10.95 30.50 29.03
CA ALA A 134 11.19 29.17 29.56
C ALA A 134 10.64 28.08 28.62
N ALA A 135 9.45 28.29 28.05
CA ALA A 135 8.86 27.41 27.04
C ALA A 135 9.68 27.38 25.75
N GLU A 136 10.11 28.54 25.23
CA GLU A 136 10.96 28.64 24.03
C GLU A 136 12.33 27.97 24.26
N ALA A 137 12.98 28.23 25.40
CA ALA A 137 14.26 27.60 25.74
C ALA A 137 14.13 26.08 25.98
N LYS A 138 12.99 25.60 26.49
CA LYS A 138 12.71 24.17 26.62
C LYS A 138 12.49 23.54 25.25
N ALA A 139 11.65 24.12 24.40
CA ALA A 139 11.38 23.62 23.05
C ALA A 139 12.64 23.59 22.18
N GLU A 140 13.53 24.58 22.30
CA GLU A 140 14.82 24.59 21.62
C GLU A 140 15.71 23.42 22.07
N ARG A 141 15.83 23.19 23.39
CA ARG A 141 16.58 22.05 23.94
C ARG A 141 16.00 20.71 23.51
N GLU A 142 14.67 20.57 23.54
CA GLU A 142 13.99 19.35 23.08
C GLU A 142 14.18 19.12 21.57
N ARG A 143 14.22 20.18 20.74
CA ARG A 143 14.54 20.04 19.31
C ARG A 143 15.99 19.60 19.09
N ILE A 144 16.96 20.24 19.73
CA ILE A 144 18.38 19.89 19.63
C ILE A 144 18.62 18.44 20.08
N GLU A 145 17.97 18.04 21.16
CA GLU A 145 18.07 16.67 21.69
C GLU A 145 17.39 15.65 20.77
N ALA A 146 16.21 15.96 20.22
CA ALA A 146 15.55 15.10 19.23
C ALA A 146 16.40 14.95 17.96
N GLU A 147 16.99 16.03 17.46
CA GLU A 147 17.89 16.02 16.30
C GLU A 147 19.16 15.19 16.57
N ARG A 148 19.75 15.30 17.78
CA ARG A 148 20.88 14.47 18.23
C ARG A 148 20.50 12.98 18.24
N VAL A 149 19.38 12.63 18.87
CA VAL A 149 18.89 11.25 18.99
C VAL A 149 18.54 10.67 17.61
N GLU A 150 17.90 11.45 16.73
CA GLU A 150 17.58 11.06 15.37
C GLU A 150 18.85 10.82 14.53
N ALA A 151 19.84 11.71 14.62
CA ALA A 151 21.11 11.54 13.92
C ALA A 151 21.85 10.27 14.36
N ILE A 152 21.88 9.96 15.67
CA ILE A 152 22.48 8.72 16.19
C ILE A 152 21.70 7.50 15.71
N ARG A 153 20.36 7.50 15.84
CA ARG A 153 19.51 6.40 15.35
C ARG A 153 19.67 6.17 13.85
N ALA A 154 19.80 7.22 13.05
CA ALA A 154 20.06 7.13 11.62
C ALA A 154 21.42 6.47 11.32
N LYS A 155 22.47 6.69 12.13
CA LYS A 155 23.72 5.93 12.01
C LYS A 155 23.48 4.44 12.30
N ILE A 156 22.79 4.11 13.39
CA ILE A 156 22.50 2.72 13.78
C ILE A 156 21.67 1.99 12.70
N THR A 157 20.67 2.65 12.11
CA THR A 157 19.85 2.11 11.02
C THR A 157 20.62 1.85 9.72
N ARG A 158 21.78 2.49 9.50
CA ARG A 158 22.65 2.16 8.34
C ARG A 158 23.24 0.76 8.46
N PHE A 159 23.59 0.31 9.67
CA PHE A 159 24.05 -1.06 9.88
C PHE A 159 22.93 -2.07 9.63
N SER A 160 21.72 -1.88 10.17
CA SER A 160 20.62 -2.83 9.96
C SER A 160 20.10 -2.90 8.53
N SER A 161 20.29 -1.86 7.71
CA SER A 161 19.87 -1.81 6.31
C SER A 161 20.94 -2.28 5.31
N VAL A 162 22.21 -2.44 5.73
CA VAL A 162 23.32 -2.72 4.80
C VAL A 162 23.18 -4.08 4.10
N ALA A 163 22.80 -5.14 4.83
CA ALA A 163 22.73 -6.49 4.24
C ALA A 163 21.67 -6.55 3.13
N ALA A 164 20.50 -5.92 3.33
CA ALA A 164 19.44 -5.86 2.34
C ALA A 164 19.88 -5.11 1.06
N ALA A 165 20.66 -4.03 1.19
CA ALA A 165 21.16 -3.26 0.05
C ALA A 165 22.18 -4.02 -0.83
N TYR A 166 22.80 -5.09 -0.30
CA TYR A 166 23.84 -5.87 -0.99
C TYR A 166 23.44 -7.30 -1.37
N ALA A 167 22.19 -7.73 -1.09
CA ALA A 167 21.72 -9.11 -1.32
C ALA A 167 21.85 -9.67 -2.76
N SER A 168 21.77 -8.80 -3.76
CA SER A 168 21.91 -9.14 -5.18
C SER A 168 23.28 -8.80 -5.78
N ARG A 169 24.26 -8.41 -4.95
CA ARG A 169 25.61 -8.02 -5.40
C ARG A 169 26.56 -9.22 -5.49
N SER A 170 27.72 -8.98 -6.11
CA SER A 170 28.77 -9.99 -6.24
C SER A 170 29.42 -10.32 -4.89
N ALA A 171 30.06 -11.48 -4.78
CA ALA A 171 30.82 -11.86 -3.60
C ALA A 171 31.89 -10.81 -3.24
N ALA A 172 32.53 -10.21 -4.25
CA ALA A 172 33.55 -9.18 -4.07
C ALA A 172 32.99 -7.86 -3.51
N ASP A 173 31.84 -7.38 -4.00
CA ASP A 173 31.17 -6.19 -3.48
C ASP A 173 30.79 -6.37 -2.00
N VAL A 174 30.23 -7.54 -1.67
CA VAL A 174 29.79 -7.87 -0.30
C VAL A 174 31.00 -7.96 0.63
N ALA A 175 32.12 -8.55 0.18
CA ALA A 175 33.36 -8.62 0.95
C ALA A 175 33.95 -7.22 1.24
N SER A 176 33.91 -6.30 0.27
CA SER A 176 34.38 -4.93 0.44
C SER A 176 33.58 -4.18 1.51
N VAL A 177 32.25 -4.31 1.51
CA VAL A 177 31.39 -3.66 2.52
C VAL A 177 31.49 -4.34 3.88
N LEU A 178 31.61 -5.67 3.93
CA LEU A 178 31.88 -6.41 5.16
C LEU A 178 33.15 -5.90 5.85
N LEU A 179 34.23 -5.65 5.09
CA LEU A 179 35.46 -5.07 5.63
C LEU A 179 35.21 -3.65 6.19
N SER A 180 34.53 -2.78 5.44
CA SER A 180 34.21 -1.43 5.89
C SER A 180 33.34 -1.40 7.17
N VAL A 181 32.39 -2.33 7.31
CA VAL A 181 31.59 -2.48 8.54
C VAL A 181 32.43 -3.02 9.70
N LYS A 182 33.36 -3.95 9.47
CA LYS A 182 34.31 -4.44 10.49
C LYS A 182 35.29 -3.38 10.97
N GLU A 183 35.74 -2.50 10.08
CA GLU A 183 36.60 -1.35 10.40
C GLU A 183 35.84 -0.19 11.06
N SER A 184 34.49 -0.23 11.08
CA SER A 184 33.67 0.81 11.71
C SER A 184 33.75 0.74 13.24
N VAL A 185 34.35 1.77 13.83
CA VAL A 185 34.44 1.94 15.28
C VAL A 185 33.19 2.66 15.80
N ILE A 186 32.54 2.09 16.82
CA ILE A 186 31.48 2.74 17.57
C ILE A 186 32.15 3.50 18.72
N LEU A 187 32.13 4.84 18.66
CA LEU A 187 32.76 5.71 19.65
C LEU A 187 31.72 6.26 20.64
N PRO A 188 32.00 6.29 21.96
CA PRO A 188 31.11 6.89 22.95
C PRO A 188 30.75 8.34 22.64
N GLU A 189 31.68 9.11 22.07
CA GLU A 189 31.47 10.52 21.70
C GLU A 189 30.49 10.67 20.51
N GLU A 190 30.34 9.64 19.68
CA GLU A 190 29.51 9.67 18.46
C GLU A 190 28.12 9.06 18.62
N TYR A 191 27.96 8.14 19.58
CA TYR A 191 26.73 7.38 19.84
C TYR A 191 26.15 7.62 21.24
N ALA A 192 26.92 8.22 22.15
CA ALA A 192 26.51 8.56 23.51
C ALA A 192 25.83 7.38 24.22
N GLU A 193 24.60 7.55 24.72
CA GLU A 193 23.86 6.50 25.41
C GLU A 193 23.48 5.30 24.53
N PHE A 194 23.58 5.43 23.20
CA PHE A 194 23.26 4.38 22.23
C PHE A 194 24.50 3.60 21.74
N GLU A 195 25.68 3.75 22.38
CA GLU A 195 26.90 3.01 22.04
C GLU A 195 26.68 1.49 22.00
N ALA A 196 25.98 0.95 22.99
CA ALA A 196 25.65 -0.47 23.06
C ALA A 196 24.71 -0.91 21.91
N GLU A 197 23.69 -0.10 21.59
CA GLU A 197 22.78 -0.37 20.47
C GLU A 197 23.50 -0.31 19.11
N GLY A 198 24.40 0.66 18.93
CA GLY A 198 25.23 0.78 17.72
C GLY A 198 26.20 -0.37 17.55
N THR A 199 26.80 -0.86 18.65
CA THR A 199 27.68 -2.03 18.65
C THR A 199 26.91 -3.29 18.25
N ILE A 200 25.75 -3.54 18.88
CA ILE A 200 24.88 -4.68 18.54
C ILE A 200 24.42 -4.59 17.07
N ALA A 201 24.05 -3.41 16.58
CA ALA A 201 23.61 -3.24 15.19
C ALA A 201 24.74 -3.51 14.18
N ARG A 202 25.97 -3.04 14.46
CA ARG A 202 27.16 -3.34 13.64
C ARG A 202 27.47 -4.83 13.64
N ASP A 203 27.46 -5.48 14.80
CA ASP A 203 27.87 -6.88 14.94
C ASP A 203 26.85 -7.81 14.26
N ASN A 204 25.55 -7.52 14.39
CA ASN A 204 24.49 -8.19 13.62
C ASN A 204 24.65 -7.96 12.10
N ALA A 205 25.04 -6.76 11.67
CA ALA A 205 25.28 -6.47 10.26
C ALA A 205 26.50 -7.24 9.71
N ILE A 206 27.54 -7.45 10.53
CA ILE A 206 28.69 -8.30 10.20
C ILE A 206 28.23 -9.75 9.97
N GLU A 207 27.47 -10.33 10.90
CA GLU A 207 26.96 -11.71 10.78
C GLU A 207 26.08 -11.90 9.52
N GLN A 208 25.19 -10.94 9.25
CA GLN A 208 24.36 -10.97 8.05
C GLN A 208 25.19 -10.84 6.76
N LEU A 209 26.17 -9.93 6.71
CA LEU A 209 27.05 -9.77 5.55
C LEU A 209 27.99 -10.98 5.35
N GLU A 210 28.44 -11.65 6.41
CA GLU A 210 29.23 -12.90 6.31
C GLU A 210 28.40 -14.04 5.71
N THR A 211 27.16 -14.19 6.17
CA THR A 211 26.20 -15.16 5.64
C THR A 211 25.92 -14.89 4.15
N LEU A 212 25.71 -13.62 3.81
CA LEU A 212 25.40 -13.15 2.46
C LEU A 212 26.60 -13.30 1.52
N HIS A 213 27.82 -13.01 1.99
CA HIS A 213 29.06 -13.21 1.24
C HIS A 213 29.25 -14.68 0.90
N ARG A 214 29.07 -15.59 1.87
CA ARG A 214 29.15 -17.05 1.61
C ARG A 214 28.13 -17.48 0.56
N ALA A 215 26.88 -17.07 0.69
CA ALA A 215 25.83 -17.36 -0.29
C ALA A 215 26.07 -16.70 -1.67
N ALA A 216 26.86 -15.62 -1.77
CA ALA A 216 27.30 -15.05 -3.04
C ALA A 216 28.42 -15.90 -3.67
N VAL A 217 29.43 -16.30 -2.90
CA VAL A 217 30.50 -17.21 -3.35
C VAL A 217 29.93 -18.53 -3.85
N ASP A 218 29.03 -19.17 -3.08
CA ASP A 218 28.40 -20.44 -3.46
C ASP A 218 27.63 -20.35 -4.79
N ARG A 219 26.93 -19.22 -5.03
CA ARG A 219 26.22 -18.94 -6.29
C ARG A 219 27.17 -18.73 -7.46
N GLU A 220 28.24 -17.98 -7.27
CA GLU A 220 29.24 -17.70 -8.31
C GLU A 220 30.03 -18.96 -8.67
N GLU A 221 30.41 -19.79 -7.69
CA GLU A 221 31.03 -21.09 -7.93
C GLU A 221 30.09 -22.07 -8.68
N ALA A 222 28.81 -22.11 -8.31
CA ALA A 222 27.82 -22.95 -9.00
C ALA A 222 27.62 -22.49 -10.45
N ALA A 223 27.55 -21.18 -10.69
CA ALA A 223 27.47 -20.61 -12.04
C ALA A 223 28.72 -20.92 -12.89
N ALA A 224 29.92 -20.82 -12.30
CA ALA A 224 31.17 -21.15 -12.98
C ALA A 224 31.26 -22.65 -13.33
N LYS A 225 30.86 -23.54 -12.41
CA LYS A 225 30.79 -24.99 -12.67
C LYS A 225 29.79 -25.31 -13.78
N LEU A 226 28.63 -24.67 -13.79
CA LEU A 226 27.61 -24.85 -14.84
C LEU A 226 28.10 -24.35 -16.21
N ALA A 227 28.78 -23.20 -16.27
CA ALA A 227 29.36 -22.67 -17.50
C ALA A 227 30.43 -23.60 -18.08
N ALA A 228 31.33 -24.13 -17.24
CA ALA A 228 32.35 -25.10 -17.67
C ALA A 228 31.71 -26.41 -18.19
N GLN A 229 30.64 -26.90 -17.55
CA GLN A 229 29.88 -28.06 -18.04
C GLN A 229 29.18 -27.79 -19.38
N GLN A 230 28.70 -26.57 -19.61
CA GLN A 230 28.11 -26.17 -20.90
C GLN A 230 29.17 -26.14 -22.00
N GLU A 231 30.34 -25.58 -21.74
CA GLU A 231 31.48 -25.54 -22.68
C GLU A 231 31.97 -26.95 -23.03
N GLU A 232 32.14 -27.85 -22.04
CA GLU A 232 32.52 -29.25 -22.28
C GLU A 232 31.48 -30.01 -23.14
N LEU A 233 30.18 -29.77 -22.90
CA LEU A 233 29.11 -30.35 -23.71
C LEU A 233 29.06 -29.79 -25.14
N GLU A 234 29.37 -28.51 -25.33
CA GLU A 234 29.48 -27.89 -26.65
C GLU A 234 30.70 -28.42 -27.41
N GLU A 235 31.87 -28.55 -26.77
CA GLU A 235 33.03 -29.22 -27.36
C GLU A 235 32.72 -30.68 -27.76
N LEU A 236 32.03 -31.44 -26.91
CA LEU A 236 31.69 -32.83 -27.20
C LEU A 236 30.74 -32.93 -28.40
N ARG A 237 29.75 -32.04 -28.49
CA ARG A 237 28.84 -31.95 -29.65
C ARG A 237 29.60 -31.59 -30.92
N GLU A 238 30.56 -30.67 -30.89
CA GLU A 238 31.32 -30.32 -32.08
C GLU A 238 32.27 -31.45 -32.51
N LYS A 239 32.93 -32.13 -31.55
CA LYS A 239 33.71 -33.34 -31.81
C LYS A 239 32.85 -34.45 -32.44
N GLN A 240 31.61 -34.64 -31.97
CA GLN A 240 30.65 -35.55 -32.59
C GLN A 240 30.29 -35.13 -34.02
N ARG A 241 29.97 -33.84 -34.26
CA ARG A 241 29.66 -33.33 -35.60
C ARG A 241 30.81 -33.52 -36.59
N ILE A 242 32.05 -33.31 -36.15
CA ILE A 242 33.24 -33.55 -36.97
C ILE A 242 33.39 -35.05 -37.27
N ALA A 243 33.27 -35.91 -36.26
CA ALA A 243 33.37 -37.37 -36.44
C ALA A 243 32.26 -37.93 -37.36
N ASP A 244 31.03 -37.43 -37.23
CA ASP A 244 29.91 -37.80 -38.11
C ASP A 244 30.14 -37.33 -39.55
N ALA A 245 30.66 -36.10 -39.75
CA ALA A 245 31.01 -35.58 -41.06
C ALA A 245 32.18 -36.37 -41.70
N GLU A 246 33.23 -36.69 -40.95
CA GLU A 246 34.34 -37.56 -41.40
C GLU A 246 33.85 -38.97 -41.75
N ALA A 247 32.93 -39.53 -40.96
CA ALA A 247 32.31 -40.82 -41.25
C ALA A 247 31.41 -40.78 -42.48
N GLU A 248 30.70 -39.67 -42.72
CA GLU A 248 29.91 -39.46 -43.94
C GLU A 248 30.81 -39.33 -45.18
N GLU A 249 31.89 -38.55 -45.12
CA GLU A 249 32.86 -38.43 -46.21
C GLU A 249 33.57 -39.76 -46.49
N LEU A 250 33.95 -40.53 -45.47
CA LEU A 250 34.52 -41.86 -45.66
C LEU A 250 33.51 -42.85 -46.28
N ARG A 251 32.22 -42.73 -45.94
CA ARG A 251 31.15 -43.50 -46.61
C ARG A 251 30.98 -43.09 -48.07
N LYS A 252 31.04 -41.79 -48.40
CA LYS A 252 31.02 -41.28 -49.78
C LYS A 252 32.22 -41.80 -50.58
N GLN A 253 33.43 -41.71 -50.02
CA GLN A 253 34.66 -42.22 -50.65
C GLN A 253 34.56 -43.71 -50.95
N ARG A 254 34.13 -44.55 -50.00
CA ARG A 254 33.91 -45.99 -50.22
C ARG A 254 32.84 -46.25 -51.29
N ALA A 255 31.71 -45.54 -51.24
CA ALA A 255 30.65 -45.68 -52.26
C ALA A 255 31.14 -45.26 -53.66
N GLU A 256 32.02 -44.27 -53.76
CA GLU A 256 32.69 -43.91 -55.02
C GLU A 256 33.71 -44.95 -55.49
N GLU A 257 34.51 -45.51 -54.58
CA GLU A 257 35.47 -46.58 -54.89
C GLU A 257 34.75 -47.84 -55.36
N ASP A 258 33.68 -48.26 -54.68
CA ASP A 258 32.87 -49.40 -55.08
C ASP A 258 32.15 -49.12 -56.41
N ARG A 259 31.69 -47.90 -56.66
CA ARG A 259 31.17 -47.49 -57.97
C ARG A 259 32.24 -47.53 -59.07
N LYS A 260 33.49 -47.14 -58.78
CA LYS A 260 34.64 -47.24 -59.70
C LYS A 260 34.99 -48.69 -59.98
N ARG A 261 35.04 -49.56 -58.96
CA ARG A 261 35.28 -51.01 -59.08
C ARG A 261 34.20 -51.70 -59.89
N LEU A 262 32.92 -51.43 -59.59
CA LEU A 262 31.79 -52.01 -60.32
C LEU A 262 31.80 -51.57 -61.79
N LYS A 263 32.17 -50.31 -62.07
CA LYS A 263 32.37 -49.85 -63.43
C LYS A 263 33.55 -50.56 -64.13
N GLN A 264 34.69 -50.72 -63.46
CA GLN A 264 35.82 -51.49 -64.00
C GLN A 264 35.44 -52.93 -64.32
N GLN A 265 34.69 -53.61 -63.44
CA GLN A 265 34.17 -54.96 -63.69
C GLN A 265 33.20 -54.99 -64.88
N GLN A 266 32.36 -53.98 -65.06
CA GLN A 266 31.49 -53.85 -66.24
C GLN A 266 32.32 -53.63 -67.52
N ASP A 267 33.29 -52.71 -67.49
CA ASP A 267 34.19 -52.42 -68.61
C ASP A 267 35.04 -53.67 -68.98
N GLU A 268 35.48 -54.46 -68.01
CA GLU A 268 36.19 -55.75 -68.21
C GLU A 268 35.27 -56.84 -68.78
N LEU A 269 34.05 -57.01 -68.25
CA LEU A 269 33.07 -57.95 -68.79
C LEU A 269 32.65 -57.57 -70.23
N ASP A 270 32.55 -56.28 -70.52
CA ASP A 270 32.28 -55.79 -71.88
C ASP A 270 33.48 -55.97 -72.82
N GLN A 271 34.72 -55.87 -72.33
CA GLN A 271 35.91 -56.25 -73.09
C GLN A 271 35.93 -57.76 -73.36
N GLN A 272 35.71 -58.60 -72.34
CA GLN A 272 35.63 -60.05 -72.52
C GLN A 272 34.51 -60.46 -73.50
N ARG A 273 33.36 -59.78 -73.48
CA ARG A 273 32.29 -59.96 -74.48
C ARG A 273 32.75 -59.62 -75.89
N ARG A 274 33.42 -58.47 -76.08
CA ARG A 274 33.97 -58.05 -77.39
C ARG A 274 35.06 -59.00 -77.89
N ASP A 275 35.94 -59.45 -77.00
CA ASP A 275 37.02 -60.38 -77.33
C ASP A 275 36.49 -61.78 -77.67
N MET A 276 35.51 -62.28 -76.92
CA MET A 276 34.81 -63.53 -77.25
C MET A 276 34.05 -63.41 -78.57
N GLU A 277 33.42 -62.26 -78.85
CA GLU A 277 32.77 -62.03 -80.14
C GLU A 277 33.79 -61.94 -81.29
N ALA A 278 34.92 -61.27 -81.09
CA ALA A 278 36.01 -61.20 -82.06
C ALA A 278 36.67 -62.58 -82.31
N GLN A 279 36.86 -63.38 -81.26
CA GLN A 279 37.34 -64.77 -81.38
C GLN A 279 36.34 -65.66 -82.10
N GLN A 280 35.02 -65.52 -81.82
CA GLN A 280 33.98 -66.22 -82.57
C GLN A 280 33.93 -65.77 -84.04
N ARG A 281 34.10 -64.48 -84.33
CA ARG A 281 34.20 -63.97 -85.71
C ARG A 281 35.42 -64.58 -86.41
N GLN A 282 36.60 -64.58 -85.79
CA GLN A 282 37.80 -65.26 -86.33
C GLN A 282 37.66 -66.78 -86.44
N GLN A 283 36.92 -67.44 -85.56
CA GLN A 283 36.60 -68.87 -85.69
C GLN A 283 35.70 -69.09 -86.90
N ARG A 284 34.58 -68.35 -87.02
CA ARG A 284 33.70 -68.42 -88.21
C ARG A 284 34.42 -68.08 -89.50
N GLU A 285 35.35 -67.13 -89.49
CA GLU A 285 36.18 -66.79 -90.66
C GLU A 285 37.16 -67.92 -91.02
N ARG A 286 37.80 -68.54 -90.02
CA ARG A 286 38.66 -69.72 -90.21
C ARG A 286 37.89 -70.96 -90.64
N ASP A 287 36.72 -71.21 -90.06
CA ASP A 287 35.83 -72.30 -90.44
C ASP A 287 35.28 -72.08 -91.85
N ALA A 288 34.95 -70.84 -92.23
CA ALA A 288 34.56 -70.50 -93.59
C ALA A 288 35.74 -70.54 -94.58
N GLN A 289 36.99 -70.26 -94.14
CA GLN A 289 38.18 -70.54 -94.95
C GLN A 289 38.37 -72.05 -95.12
N TYR A 290 38.37 -72.82 -94.04
CA TYR A 290 38.51 -74.27 -94.06
C TYR A 290 37.40 -74.96 -94.85
N GLN A 291 36.16 -74.47 -94.81
CA GLN A 291 35.07 -74.92 -95.67
C GLN A 291 35.30 -74.57 -97.14
N ARG A 292 35.81 -73.36 -97.46
CA ARG A 292 36.20 -73.02 -98.84
C ARG A 292 37.36 -73.88 -99.34
N ASP A 293 38.36 -74.12 -98.50
CA ASP A 293 39.49 -75.00 -98.82
C ASP A 293 39.03 -76.46 -98.99
N GLN A 294 38.08 -76.93 -98.16
CA GLN A 294 37.44 -78.23 -98.33
C GLN A 294 36.53 -78.29 -99.55
N GLU A 295 35.81 -77.22 -99.91
CA GLU A 295 35.01 -77.14 -101.14
C GLU A 295 35.90 -77.09 -102.39
N GLU A 296 37.06 -76.44 -102.32
CA GLU A 296 38.05 -76.42 -103.40
C GLU A 296 38.75 -77.78 -103.53
N LEU A 297 39.19 -78.37 -102.42
CA LEU A 297 39.68 -79.76 -102.39
C LEU A 297 38.60 -80.76 -102.82
N ALA A 298 37.32 -80.55 -102.48
CA ALA A 298 36.22 -81.39 -102.92
C ALA A 298 35.89 -81.16 -104.40
N ARG A 299 36.03 -79.95 -104.95
CA ARG A 299 35.95 -79.70 -106.40
C ARG A 299 37.08 -80.41 -107.13
N LEU A 300 38.31 -80.30 -106.64
CA LEU A 300 39.48 -80.99 -107.19
C LEU A 300 39.32 -82.52 -107.10
N ARG A 301 38.78 -83.04 -105.98
CA ARG A 301 38.55 -84.47 -105.74
C ARG A 301 37.33 -85.03 -106.49
N ALA A 302 36.30 -84.22 -106.73
CA ALA A 302 35.14 -84.56 -107.57
C ALA A 302 35.46 -84.45 -109.07
N GLN A 303 36.43 -83.63 -109.46
CA GLN A 303 37.04 -83.70 -110.80
C GLN A 303 37.96 -84.93 -110.96
N ALA A 304 38.55 -85.42 -109.86
CA ALA A 304 39.46 -86.57 -109.89
C ALA A 304 38.79 -87.94 -109.65
N ALA A 305 37.51 -88.02 -109.25
CA ALA A 305 36.84 -89.29 -108.99
C ALA A 305 35.30 -89.24 -109.11
N ALA A 306 34.77 -90.02 -110.06
CA ALA A 306 33.41 -90.55 -110.05
C ALA A 306 33.35 -91.85 -110.87
N PRO A 307 32.49 -92.84 -110.56
CA PRO A 307 31.86 -93.22 -109.28
C PRO A 307 32.41 -94.61 -108.81
N THR A 308 32.10 -95.19 -107.65
CA THR A 308 30.83 -95.86 -107.27
C THR A 308 30.84 -96.32 -105.79
N PRO A 309 29.68 -96.68 -105.17
CA PRO A 309 29.49 -96.65 -103.72
C PRO A 309 29.24 -98.02 -103.05
N ALA A 310 29.49 -98.10 -101.73
CA ALA A 310 28.86 -98.97 -100.72
C ALA A 310 29.48 -98.64 -99.35
N ALA A 311 28.90 -98.85 -98.16
CA ALA A 311 27.56 -99.04 -97.58
C ALA A 311 27.81 -99.56 -96.14
N TYR A 312 26.77 -99.61 -95.29
CA TYR A 312 26.79 -100.04 -93.85
C TYR A 312 27.54 -99.09 -92.87
N ALA A 313 26.98 -98.52 -91.79
CA ALA A 313 25.81 -98.77 -90.90
C ALA A 313 26.10 -99.58 -89.60
N ILE A 314 25.29 -99.31 -88.56
CA ILE A 314 25.27 -99.88 -87.19
C ILE A 314 26.31 -99.26 -86.22
N ALA A 315 26.11 -99.12 -84.89
CA ALA A 315 25.06 -98.43 -84.10
C ALA A 315 25.32 -98.62 -82.58
N THR A 316 25.19 -97.55 -81.77
CA THR A 316 24.86 -97.57 -80.29
C THR A 316 25.80 -98.34 -79.33
N PRO A 317 25.60 -98.35 -77.97
CA PRO A 317 24.93 -97.39 -77.04
C PRO A 317 25.78 -97.04 -75.77
N ALA A 318 25.26 -96.12 -74.94
CA ALA A 318 25.20 -96.06 -73.45
C ALA A 318 26.42 -96.47 -72.55
N VAL A 319 26.58 -95.92 -71.33
CA VAL A 319 25.87 -96.37 -70.10
C VAL A 319 26.22 -95.44 -68.90
N ALA A 320 25.18 -95.00 -68.17
CA ALA A 320 25.07 -94.83 -66.69
C ALA A 320 25.94 -93.80 -65.90
N ASP A 321 25.56 -93.29 -64.71
CA ASP A 321 24.28 -93.22 -63.93
C ASP A 321 24.52 -92.39 -62.62
N VAL A 322 23.49 -92.22 -61.79
CA VAL A 322 23.47 -91.93 -60.33
C VAL A 322 23.42 -90.47 -59.85
N THR A 323 22.18 -89.97 -59.71
CA THR A 323 21.67 -89.05 -58.65
C THR A 323 21.47 -89.82 -57.31
N PRO A 324 21.35 -89.25 -56.07
CA PRO A 324 20.25 -88.32 -55.62
C PRO A 324 20.62 -87.25 -54.53
N THR A 325 19.92 -86.08 -54.42
CA THR A 325 18.78 -85.68 -53.51
C THR A 325 19.17 -85.54 -52.01
N ALA A 326 18.79 -84.52 -51.19
CA ALA A 326 17.45 -84.01 -50.87
C ALA A 326 17.37 -82.67 -50.04
N VAL A 327 16.21 -81.94 -50.14
CA VAL A 327 15.44 -80.99 -49.24
C VAL A 327 15.96 -80.50 -47.84
N ALA A 328 15.49 -79.43 -47.15
CA ALA A 328 14.42 -78.38 -47.22
C ALA A 328 14.78 -77.19 -46.23
N ALA A 329 14.41 -75.89 -46.38
CA ALA A 329 13.17 -75.14 -45.99
C ALA A 329 12.85 -75.10 -44.44
N VAL A 330 12.36 -74.05 -43.74
CA VAL A 330 11.68 -72.72 -44.00
C VAL A 330 11.96 -71.67 -42.85
N ASP A 331 11.65 -70.36 -43.07
CA ASP A 331 11.48 -69.19 -42.13
C ASP A 331 10.36 -69.35 -41.03
N PRO A 332 9.98 -68.39 -40.09
CA PRO A 332 10.15 -66.91 -40.08
C PRO A 332 10.29 -66.10 -38.72
N VAL A 333 10.69 -64.80 -38.84
CA VAL A 333 10.17 -63.50 -38.25
C VAL A 333 9.90 -63.31 -36.71
N PRO A 334 10.10 -62.09 -36.11
CA PRO A 334 10.31 -61.88 -34.66
C PRO A 334 9.13 -61.27 -33.88
N ALA A 335 9.30 -61.12 -32.55
CA ALA A 335 8.39 -60.43 -31.64
C ALA A 335 8.84 -58.99 -31.32
N ALA A 336 7.88 -58.08 -31.18
CA ALA A 336 8.04 -56.76 -30.59
C ALA A 336 7.57 -56.78 -29.12
N ASP A 337 8.07 -55.87 -28.29
CA ASP A 337 7.61 -55.66 -26.92
C ASP A 337 7.43 -54.17 -26.64
N GLU A 338 6.47 -53.83 -25.78
CA GLU A 338 5.92 -52.48 -25.65
C GLU A 338 6.69 -51.62 -24.63
N VAL A 339 6.84 -50.32 -24.91
CA VAL A 339 7.39 -49.34 -23.95
C VAL A 339 6.25 -48.64 -23.23
N ALA A 340 6.06 -48.95 -21.96
CA ALA A 340 5.14 -48.24 -21.07
C ALA A 340 5.84 -47.04 -20.40
N ASP A 341 5.44 -45.82 -20.80
CA ASP A 341 6.02 -44.56 -20.31
C ASP A 341 5.50 -44.23 -18.89
N SER A 342 6.20 -44.73 -17.87
CA SER A 342 5.86 -44.49 -16.45
C SER A 342 6.56 -43.23 -15.93
N ASN A 343 5.97 -42.05 -16.18
CA ASN A 343 6.49 -40.79 -15.64
C ASN A 343 5.40 -39.84 -15.09
N MET A 344 4.27 -40.40 -14.67
CA MET A 344 3.19 -39.64 -14.02
C MET A 344 3.34 -39.77 -12.49
N PRO A 345 3.51 -38.66 -11.74
CA PRO A 345 3.68 -38.73 -10.29
C PRO A 345 2.43 -39.29 -9.63
N SER A 346 2.61 -40.07 -8.56
CA SER A 346 1.51 -40.65 -7.81
C SER A 346 0.68 -39.57 -7.11
N ALA A 347 -0.60 -39.86 -6.86
CA ALA A 347 -1.48 -38.91 -6.18
C ALA A 347 -0.99 -38.51 -4.77
N GLY A 348 -0.17 -39.37 -4.12
CA GLY A 348 0.47 -39.05 -2.84
C GLY A 348 1.58 -38.00 -2.99
N GLU A 349 2.45 -38.15 -3.98
CA GLU A 349 3.54 -37.20 -4.27
C GLU A 349 2.99 -35.83 -4.67
N VAL A 350 1.88 -35.78 -5.43
CA VAL A 350 1.22 -34.50 -5.77
C VAL A 350 0.63 -33.83 -4.53
N VAL A 351 0.02 -34.58 -3.60
CA VAL A 351 -0.47 -34.04 -2.31
C VAL A 351 0.68 -33.49 -1.47
N GLU A 352 1.80 -34.21 -1.36
CA GLU A 352 2.96 -33.81 -0.56
C GLU A 352 3.65 -32.56 -1.13
N VAL A 353 3.80 -32.46 -2.46
CA VAL A 353 4.32 -31.26 -3.12
C VAL A 353 3.40 -30.05 -2.90
N VAL A 354 2.07 -30.22 -2.96
CA VAL A 354 1.13 -29.13 -2.70
C VAL A 354 1.14 -28.72 -1.22
N ALA A 355 1.21 -29.68 -0.29
CA ALA A 355 1.33 -29.40 1.14
C ALA A 355 2.61 -28.60 1.46
N MET A 356 3.76 -29.00 0.90
CA MET A 356 5.02 -28.26 1.01
C MET A 356 4.97 -26.88 0.36
N ALA A 357 4.44 -26.76 -0.87
CA ALA A 357 4.45 -25.51 -1.62
C ALA A 357 3.55 -24.42 -1.02
N PHE A 358 2.48 -24.82 -0.32
CA PHE A 358 1.51 -23.90 0.29
C PHE A 358 1.54 -23.88 1.83
N CYS A 359 2.47 -24.62 2.46
CA CYS A 359 2.62 -24.73 3.92
C CYS A 359 1.33 -25.17 4.65
N VAL A 360 0.57 -26.08 4.05
CA VAL A 360 -0.68 -26.65 4.61
C VAL A 360 -0.51 -28.13 4.95
N THR A 361 -1.45 -28.72 5.69
CA THR A 361 -1.41 -30.15 6.00
C THR A 361 -1.73 -31.01 4.77
N ASN A 362 -1.24 -32.26 4.75
CA ASN A 362 -1.56 -33.22 3.67
C ASN A 362 -3.06 -33.48 3.53
N ASP A 363 -3.83 -33.36 4.61
CA ASP A 363 -5.30 -33.50 4.60
C ASP A 363 -5.98 -32.29 3.94
N GLU A 364 -5.50 -31.07 4.20
CA GLU A 364 -5.98 -29.85 3.54
C GLU A 364 -5.61 -29.81 2.06
N ALA A 365 -4.36 -30.15 1.71
CA ALA A 365 -3.92 -30.30 0.32
C ALA A 365 -4.75 -31.36 -0.43
N SER A 366 -5.02 -32.51 0.21
CA SER A 366 -5.91 -33.55 -0.33
C SER A 366 -7.34 -33.06 -0.53
N ALA A 367 -7.88 -32.27 0.41
CA ALA A 367 -9.22 -31.71 0.29
C ALA A 367 -9.32 -30.69 -0.86
N TRP A 368 -8.30 -29.85 -1.06
CA TRP A 368 -8.25 -28.89 -2.17
C TRP A 368 -8.13 -29.58 -3.53
N LEU A 369 -7.26 -30.59 -3.65
CA LEU A 369 -7.12 -31.34 -4.91
C LEU A 369 -8.40 -32.11 -5.28
N ARG A 370 -9.09 -32.71 -4.29
CA ARG A 370 -10.41 -33.34 -4.51
C ARG A 370 -11.52 -32.33 -4.88
N ALA A 371 -11.40 -31.08 -4.48
CA ALA A 371 -12.35 -30.03 -4.86
C ALA A 371 -12.08 -29.45 -6.27
N LEU A 372 -10.91 -29.74 -6.85
CA LEU A 372 -10.50 -29.31 -8.20
C LEU A 372 -10.67 -30.42 -9.25
N SER A 373 -10.63 -31.70 -8.85
CA SER A 373 -11.02 -32.83 -9.70
C SER A 373 -12.53 -33.06 -9.67
N PHE A 374 -13.23 -32.67 -10.74
CA PHE A 374 -14.65 -32.99 -10.96
C PHE A 374 -14.89 -34.48 -11.28
#